data_AF-A0A349SGB4-F1
#
_entry.id   AF-A0A349SGB4-F1
#
_cell.length_a   1.000
_cell.length_b   1.000
_cell.length_c   1.000
_cell.angle_alpha   90.00
_cell.angle_beta   90.00
_cell.angle_gamma   90.00
#
_symmetry.space_group_name_H-M   'P 1'
#
loop_
_entity.id
_entity.type
_entity.pdbx_description
1 polymer ?
#
loop_
_entity_poly.entity_id
_entity_poly.type
_entity_poly.pdbx_seq_one_letter_code
_entity_poly.pdbx_strand_id
1 'polypeptide(L)'
;KKQSFGALDGIPIVVKDNIDIAGLPTTNGLGQSMVAERDAHVVTQLKAHGVIILGKANMDEGALSALSDNPHHGRVQNPLADGFTPGGSSGGSAAAVASGFCAAALGTDTLGSVRLPAAYCGLVGLKPSLSTISNLGIRVLGQSLDCTGPITRTVAD
;
A
#
# COMPACT_ATOMS: atom_id res chain seq x y z
N LYS A 1 -0.41 2.22 28.39
CA LYS A 1 0.96 1.99 27.85
C LYS A 1 0.88 0.80 26.91
N LYS A 2 0.97 0.97 25.59
CA LYS A 2 0.98 -0.19 24.68
C LYS A 2 2.44 -0.48 24.34
N GLN A 3 2.99 -1.48 24.99
CA GLN A 3 4.37 -1.89 24.77
C GLN A 3 4.31 -3.10 23.83
N SER A 4 4.54 -2.87 22.53
CA SER A 4 4.93 -3.95 21.63
C SER A 4 6.43 -4.18 21.81
N PHE A 5 6.87 -5.40 21.49
CA PHE A 5 8.27 -5.85 21.31
C PHE A 5 8.28 -7.15 20.48
N GLY A 6 7.21 -7.39 19.71
CA GLY A 6 7.18 -8.46 18.73
C GLY A 6 8.06 -8.12 17.53
N ALA A 7 8.22 -9.04 16.58
CA ALA A 7 9.11 -8.85 15.43
C ALA A 7 8.81 -7.61 14.56
N LEU A 8 7.61 -7.03 14.67
CA LEU A 8 7.17 -5.87 13.88
C LEU A 8 7.14 -4.55 14.67
N ASP A 9 7.57 -4.55 15.93
CA ASP A 9 7.51 -3.33 16.75
C ASP A 9 8.45 -2.24 16.21
N GLY A 10 7.92 -1.01 16.13
CA GLY A 10 8.67 0.16 15.65
C GLY A 10 8.93 0.17 14.14
N ILE A 11 8.54 -0.87 13.40
CA ILE A 11 8.81 -0.96 11.97
C ILE A 11 7.99 0.10 11.22
N PRO A 12 8.63 1.01 10.45
CA PRO A 12 7.93 2.05 9.73
C PRO A 12 7.40 1.54 8.38
N ILE A 13 6.11 1.74 8.13
CA ILE A 13 5.48 1.40 6.85
C ILE A 13 4.68 2.55 6.28
N VAL A 14 4.40 2.50 4.97
CA VAL A 14 3.32 3.27 4.34
C VAL A 14 2.19 2.35 3.91
N VAL A 15 0.99 2.92 3.76
CA VAL A 15 -0.22 2.17 3.42
C VAL A 15 -0.85 2.78 2.18
N LYS A 16 -1.13 1.97 1.14
CA LYS A 16 -1.78 2.45 -0.08
C LYS A 16 -3.07 3.23 0.21
N ASP A 17 -3.32 4.29 -0.56
CA ASP A 17 -4.36 5.25 -0.25
C ASP A 17 -5.80 4.71 -0.27
N ASN A 18 -6.05 3.55 -0.90
CA ASN A 18 -7.36 2.89 -0.89
C ASN A 18 -7.62 2.02 0.35
N ILE A 19 -6.73 2.04 1.34
CA ILE A 19 -6.88 1.35 2.62
C ILE A 19 -7.14 2.38 3.71
N ASP A 20 -8.22 2.20 4.47
CA ASP A 20 -8.65 3.16 5.50
C ASP A 20 -7.70 3.18 6.70
N ILE A 21 -7.39 4.39 7.17
CA ILE A 21 -6.71 4.65 8.44
C ILE A 21 -7.53 5.70 9.19
N ALA A 22 -7.98 5.37 10.39
CA ALA A 22 -8.79 6.25 11.22
C ALA A 22 -8.12 7.62 11.39
N GLY A 23 -8.88 8.69 11.10
CA GLY A 23 -8.43 10.08 11.21
C GLY A 23 -7.64 10.59 10.00
N LEU A 24 -7.39 9.77 8.97
CA LEU A 24 -6.78 10.20 7.71
C LEU A 24 -7.79 10.12 6.55
N PRO A 25 -7.65 10.99 5.52
CA PRO A 25 -8.42 10.85 4.30
C PRO A 25 -8.04 9.58 3.54
N THR A 26 -9.05 8.95 2.94
CA THR A 26 -8.90 7.88 1.94
C THR A 26 -9.48 8.41 0.63
N THR A 27 -8.63 8.60 -0.38
CA THR A 27 -9.05 9.15 -1.68
C THR A 27 -9.22 8.07 -2.74
N ASN A 28 -8.61 6.90 -2.57
CA ASN A 28 -8.54 5.85 -3.60
C ASN A 28 -7.90 6.37 -4.91
N GLY A 29 -6.98 7.33 -4.79
CA GLY A 29 -6.39 8.04 -5.93
C GLY A 29 -7.34 9.00 -6.65
N LEU A 30 -8.53 9.27 -6.13
CA LEU A 30 -9.50 10.22 -6.71
C LEU A 30 -9.22 11.64 -6.20
N GLY A 31 -9.76 12.65 -6.90
CA GLY A 31 -9.70 14.06 -6.47
C GLY A 31 -10.59 14.41 -5.27
N GLN A 32 -11.34 13.44 -4.74
CA GLN A 32 -12.22 13.59 -3.59
C GLN A 32 -11.81 12.63 -2.47
N SER A 33 -12.12 13.01 -1.23
CA SER A 33 -11.76 12.18 -0.07
C SER A 33 -12.81 12.26 1.02
N MET A 34 -12.87 11.21 1.83
CA MET A 34 -13.52 11.25 3.14
C MET A 34 -12.52 10.80 4.20
N VAL A 35 -12.55 11.46 5.35
CA VAL A 35 -11.77 11.03 6.52
C VAL A 35 -12.34 9.70 7.00
N ALA A 36 -11.50 8.67 7.09
CA ALA A 36 -11.96 7.38 7.58
C ALA A 36 -12.23 7.45 9.08
N GLU A 37 -13.38 6.95 9.50
CA GLU A 37 -13.77 6.89 10.92
C GLU A 37 -13.11 5.71 11.65
N ARG A 38 -12.70 4.67 10.91
CA ARG A 38 -12.15 3.43 11.44
C ARG A 38 -10.96 2.99 10.61
N ASP A 39 -10.03 2.30 11.27
CA ASP A 39 -8.93 1.61 10.60
C ASP A 39 -9.47 0.43 9.79
N ALA A 40 -8.85 0.16 8.65
CA ALA A 40 -8.99 -1.13 7.99
C ALA A 40 -8.56 -2.27 8.93
N HIS A 41 -9.07 -3.47 8.70
CA HIS A 41 -8.75 -4.63 9.56
C HIS A 41 -7.23 -4.85 9.65
N VAL A 42 -6.54 -4.86 8.51
CA VAL A 42 -5.08 -5.03 8.45
C VAL A 42 -4.34 -3.92 9.20
N VAL A 43 -4.80 -2.67 9.11
CA VAL A 43 -4.21 -1.52 9.81
C VAL A 43 -4.37 -1.67 11.32
N THR A 44 -5.54 -2.12 11.78
CA THR A 44 -5.80 -2.42 13.19
C THR A 44 -4.82 -3.49 13.72
N GLN A 45 -4.62 -4.56 12.96
CA GLN A 45 -3.69 -5.64 13.33
C GLN A 45 -2.24 -5.15 13.40
N LEU A 46 -1.79 -4.38 12.41
CA LEU A 46 -0.42 -3.85 12.36
C LEU A 46 -0.15 -2.88 13.52
N LYS A 47 -1.07 -1.94 13.78
CA LYS A 47 -0.97 -1.02 14.94
C LYS A 47 -0.93 -1.78 16.26
N ALA A 48 -1.65 -2.90 16.37
CA ALA A 48 -1.62 -3.74 17.57
C ALA A 48 -0.25 -4.42 17.80
N HIS A 49 0.52 -4.64 16.74
CA HIS A 49 1.88 -5.19 16.79
C HIS A 49 2.98 -4.12 16.83
N GLY A 50 2.65 -2.85 17.04
CA GLY A 50 3.62 -1.76 17.21
C GLY A 50 4.18 -1.17 15.92
N VAL A 51 3.61 -1.54 14.77
CA VAL A 51 3.99 -0.96 13.47
C VAL A 51 3.68 0.53 13.46
N ILE A 52 4.62 1.32 12.94
CA ILE A 52 4.49 2.77 12.79
C ILE A 52 4.04 3.06 11.36
N ILE A 53 2.85 3.62 11.20
CA ILE A 53 2.36 4.01 9.87
C ILE A 53 2.72 5.47 9.61
N LEU A 54 3.62 5.69 8.65
CA LEU A 54 4.12 7.02 8.30
C LEU A 54 3.11 7.85 7.51
N GLY A 55 2.22 7.21 6.76
CA GLY A 55 1.22 7.90 5.96
C GLY A 55 0.60 7.03 4.87
N LYS A 56 -0.11 7.71 3.96
CA LYS A 56 -0.76 7.10 2.80
C LYS A 56 0.16 7.16 1.58
N ALA A 57 0.20 6.09 0.79
CA ALA A 57 0.97 6.03 -0.45
C ALA A 57 0.08 6.30 -1.67
N ASN A 58 0.57 7.14 -2.59
CA ASN A 58 -0.11 7.47 -3.84
C ASN A 58 -0.32 6.20 -4.71
N MET A 59 -1.32 6.24 -5.58
CA MET A 59 -1.77 5.12 -6.39
C MET A 59 -2.46 5.59 -7.66
N ASP A 60 -2.72 4.67 -8.60
CA ASP A 60 -3.63 4.95 -9.71
C ASP A 60 -5.06 5.20 -9.22
N GLU A 61 -5.75 6.11 -9.90
CA GLU A 61 -7.14 6.45 -9.64
C GLU A 61 -8.04 5.20 -9.70
N GLY A 62 -8.80 4.96 -8.64
CA GLY A 62 -9.70 3.79 -8.56
C GLY A 62 -8.98 2.44 -8.59
N ALA A 63 -7.66 2.41 -8.40
CA ALA A 63 -6.81 1.26 -8.64
C ALA A 63 -6.81 0.73 -10.10
N LEU A 64 -7.27 1.53 -11.06
CA LEU A 64 -7.60 1.15 -12.45
C LEU A 64 -6.50 1.50 -13.48
N SER A 65 -5.24 1.25 -13.14
CA SER A 65 -4.11 1.40 -14.07
C SER A 65 -2.87 0.71 -13.47
N ALA A 66 -1.78 0.68 -14.23
CA ALA A 66 -0.50 0.10 -13.85
C ALA A 66 0.67 1.10 -13.99
N LEU A 67 0.40 2.41 -13.94
CA LEU A 67 1.39 3.45 -14.18
C LEU A 67 1.70 4.32 -12.96
N SER A 68 0.74 4.46 -12.05
CA SER A 68 0.74 5.43 -10.95
C SER A 68 1.04 6.86 -11.40
N ASP A 69 0.45 7.21 -12.55
CA ASP A 69 0.39 8.54 -13.11
C ASP A 69 -0.96 9.18 -12.72
N ASN A 70 -1.03 9.69 -11.50
CA ASN A 70 -2.30 10.13 -10.92
C ASN A 70 -2.58 11.61 -11.29
N PRO A 71 -3.74 11.94 -11.92
CA PRO A 71 -4.04 13.30 -12.36
C PRO A 71 -4.33 14.27 -11.21
N HIS A 72 -4.65 13.78 -10.02
CA HIS A 72 -5.00 14.58 -8.85
C HIS A 72 -3.85 14.73 -7.87
N HIS A 73 -3.07 13.67 -7.68
CA HIS A 73 -2.00 13.58 -6.67
C HIS A 73 -0.60 13.60 -7.28
N GLY A 74 -0.51 13.70 -8.61
CA GLY A 74 0.72 13.73 -9.38
C GLY A 74 1.29 12.35 -9.68
N ARG A 75 2.24 12.34 -10.61
CA ARG A 75 2.93 11.14 -11.08
C ARG A 75 3.94 10.63 -10.06
N VAL A 76 3.87 9.34 -9.74
CA VAL A 76 4.92 8.64 -8.99
C VAL A 76 6.07 8.28 -9.92
N GLN A 77 7.30 8.53 -9.50
CA GLN A 77 8.52 8.17 -10.24
C GLN A 77 9.09 6.84 -9.74
N ASN A 78 9.70 6.08 -10.65
CA ASN A 78 10.47 4.89 -10.27
C ASN A 78 11.81 5.30 -9.64
N PRO A 79 12.08 4.96 -8.36
CA PRO A 79 13.34 5.34 -7.70
C PRO A 79 14.61 4.72 -8.31
N LEU A 80 14.46 3.65 -9.11
CA LEU A 80 15.59 3.00 -9.79
C LEU A 80 15.85 3.56 -11.20
N ALA A 81 14.92 4.33 -11.75
CA ALA A 81 14.99 4.84 -13.11
C ALA A 81 14.14 6.11 -13.26
N ASP A 82 14.79 7.27 -13.12
CA ASP A 82 14.14 8.58 -13.26
C ASP A 82 13.38 8.70 -14.59
N GLY A 83 12.16 9.20 -14.53
CA GLY A 83 11.29 9.37 -15.70
C GLY A 83 10.55 8.10 -16.14
N PHE A 84 10.77 6.95 -15.49
CA PHE A 84 10.00 5.73 -15.71
C PHE A 84 8.90 5.54 -14.67
N THR A 85 7.90 4.74 -15.01
CA THR A 85 6.83 4.37 -14.07
C THR A 85 7.34 3.39 -13.02
N PRO A 86 6.90 3.51 -11.75
CA PRO A 86 7.13 2.49 -10.72
C PRO A 86 6.19 1.28 -10.87
N GLY A 87 5.34 1.24 -11.91
CA GLY A 87 4.22 0.31 -12.04
C GLY A 87 3.00 0.77 -11.25
N GLY A 88 1.98 -0.09 -11.15
CA GLY A 88 0.75 0.23 -10.43
C GLY A 88 -0.19 -0.97 -10.27
N SER A 89 -1.30 -0.83 -9.53
CA SER A 89 -1.78 0.43 -8.95
C SER A 89 -1.18 0.83 -7.60
N SER A 90 -0.32 0.00 -7.00
CA SER A 90 0.36 0.32 -5.74
C SER A 90 1.75 0.95 -5.97
N GLY A 91 1.90 1.80 -7.00
CA GLY A 91 3.20 2.35 -7.39
C GLY A 91 3.85 3.22 -6.32
N GLY A 92 3.07 4.04 -5.60
CA GLY A 92 3.59 4.81 -4.46
C GLY A 92 4.09 3.92 -3.32
N SER A 93 3.42 2.78 -3.07
CA SER A 93 3.87 1.82 -2.05
C SER A 93 5.21 1.20 -2.43
N ALA A 94 5.39 0.78 -3.69
CA ALA A 94 6.66 0.23 -4.15
C ALA A 94 7.77 1.29 -4.20
N ALA A 95 7.48 2.50 -4.70
CA ALA A 95 8.45 3.58 -4.75
C ALA A 95 8.94 3.99 -3.35
N ALA A 96 8.05 4.02 -2.35
CA ALA A 96 8.42 4.32 -0.96
C ALA A 96 9.40 3.27 -0.40
N VAL A 97 9.17 1.99 -0.66
CA VAL A 97 10.07 0.92 -0.18
C VAL A 97 11.39 0.94 -0.95
N ALA A 98 11.35 1.08 -2.28
CA ALA A 98 12.55 1.08 -3.12
C ALA A 98 13.47 2.28 -2.86
N SER A 99 12.90 3.45 -2.51
CA SER A 99 13.69 4.63 -2.11
C SER A 99 14.23 4.57 -0.68
N GLY A 100 13.86 3.56 0.10
CA GLY A 100 14.23 3.45 1.52
C GLY A 100 13.46 4.39 2.45
N PHE A 101 12.35 4.99 1.98
CA PHE A 101 11.50 5.85 2.81
C PHE A 101 10.80 5.08 3.95
N CYS A 102 10.48 3.80 3.72
CA CYS A 102 9.91 2.91 4.72
C CYS A 102 10.48 1.49 4.59
N ALA A 103 10.31 0.68 5.64
CA ALA A 103 10.83 -0.69 5.66
C ALA A 103 9.98 -1.65 4.79
N ALA A 104 8.66 -1.43 4.80
CA ALA A 104 7.67 -2.19 4.04
C ALA A 104 6.49 -1.28 3.67
N ALA A 105 5.62 -1.75 2.79
CA ALA A 105 4.37 -1.07 2.49
C ALA A 105 3.22 -2.05 2.28
N LEU A 106 2.00 -1.57 2.48
CA LEU A 106 0.81 -2.28 2.02
C LEU A 106 0.37 -1.79 0.65
N GLY A 107 -0.05 -2.73 -0.18
CA GLY A 107 -0.78 -2.49 -1.42
C GLY A 107 -2.02 -3.36 -1.53
N THR A 108 -2.78 -3.16 -2.60
CA THR A 108 -3.89 -4.04 -2.99
C THR A 108 -3.63 -4.56 -4.39
N ASP A 109 -3.98 -5.82 -4.64
CA ASP A 109 -3.74 -6.54 -5.90
C ASP A 109 -5.03 -7.19 -6.37
N THR A 110 -5.60 -6.64 -7.45
CA THR A 110 -6.75 -7.20 -8.17
C THR A 110 -6.27 -8.04 -9.35
N LEU A 111 -5.38 -7.47 -10.17
CA LEU A 111 -4.85 -8.06 -11.41
C LEU A 111 -3.34 -7.93 -11.53
N GLY A 112 -2.62 -7.68 -10.43
CA GLY A 112 -1.19 -7.45 -10.42
C GLY A 112 -0.76 -6.25 -9.59
N SER A 113 -1.68 -5.51 -8.98
CA SER A 113 -1.40 -4.19 -8.43
C SER A 113 -0.45 -4.15 -7.22
N VAL A 114 -0.04 -5.29 -6.65
CA VAL A 114 1.11 -5.40 -5.71
C VAL A 114 2.34 -5.93 -6.44
N ARG A 115 2.17 -6.99 -7.25
CA ARG A 115 3.26 -7.70 -7.91
C ARG A 115 3.93 -6.90 -9.04
N LEU A 116 3.15 -6.18 -9.86
CA LEU A 116 3.65 -5.33 -10.95
C LEU A 116 4.55 -4.20 -10.42
N PRO A 117 4.11 -3.35 -9.48
CA PRO A 117 4.97 -2.27 -9.01
C PRO A 117 6.18 -2.79 -8.23
N ALA A 118 6.05 -3.91 -7.52
CA ALA A 118 7.20 -4.56 -6.91
C ALA A 118 8.24 -5.00 -7.96
N ALA A 119 7.81 -5.66 -9.04
CA ALA A 119 8.70 -6.05 -10.13
C ALA A 119 9.39 -4.86 -10.80
N TYR A 120 8.65 -3.77 -11.04
CA TYR A 120 9.18 -2.55 -11.68
C TYR A 120 10.19 -1.82 -10.79
N CYS A 121 10.01 -1.89 -9.47
CA CYS A 121 10.88 -1.23 -8.50
C CYS A 121 11.93 -2.18 -7.88
N GLY A 122 12.11 -3.39 -8.42
CA GLY A 122 13.14 -4.33 -7.94
C GLY A 122 12.90 -4.87 -6.52
N LEU A 123 11.64 -5.09 -6.14
CA LEU A 123 11.20 -5.48 -4.80
C LEU A 123 10.49 -6.83 -4.79
N VAL A 124 10.20 -7.32 -3.58
CA VAL A 124 9.31 -8.44 -3.35
C VAL A 124 7.88 -7.93 -3.17
N GLY A 125 6.93 -8.50 -3.91
CA GLY A 125 5.51 -8.21 -3.76
C GLY A 125 4.71 -9.49 -3.68
N LEU A 126 3.97 -9.69 -2.58
CA LEU A 126 3.17 -10.89 -2.37
C LEU A 126 1.69 -10.58 -2.52
N LYS A 127 1.05 -11.22 -3.49
CA LYS A 127 -0.41 -11.36 -3.50
C LYS A 127 -0.75 -12.65 -2.76
N PRO A 128 -1.31 -12.60 -1.53
CA PRO A 128 -1.69 -13.81 -0.82
C PRO A 128 -2.85 -14.55 -1.52
N SER A 129 -3.20 -15.72 -0.99
CA SER A 129 -4.44 -16.38 -1.36
C SER A 129 -5.64 -15.49 -1.04
N LEU A 130 -6.69 -15.60 -1.87
CA LEU A 130 -7.89 -14.80 -1.71
C LEU A 130 -8.46 -14.99 -0.29
N SER A 131 -8.89 -13.89 0.32
CA SER A 131 -9.47 -13.85 1.67
C SER A 131 -8.53 -14.22 2.83
N THR A 132 -7.23 -14.43 2.60
CA THR A 132 -6.25 -14.62 3.68
C THR A 132 -6.16 -13.37 4.58
N ILE A 133 -6.25 -12.18 3.99
CA ILE A 133 -6.32 -10.90 4.71
C ILE A 133 -7.69 -10.29 4.42
N SER A 134 -8.39 -9.87 5.46
CA SER A 134 -9.70 -9.22 5.34
C SER A 134 -9.60 -7.89 4.59
N ASN A 135 -10.47 -7.69 3.61
CA ASN A 135 -10.62 -6.42 2.88
C ASN A 135 -11.54 -5.41 3.60
N LEU A 136 -11.91 -5.65 4.86
CA LEU A 136 -12.70 -4.69 5.63
C LEU A 136 -11.94 -3.36 5.79
N GLY A 137 -12.56 -2.26 5.36
CA GLY A 137 -11.95 -0.92 5.33
C GLY A 137 -11.06 -0.68 4.10
N ILE A 138 -11.26 -1.43 3.02
CA ILE A 138 -10.56 -1.22 1.75
C ILE A 138 -11.58 -0.83 0.68
N ARG A 139 -11.22 0.18 -0.14
CA ARG A 139 -11.97 0.52 -1.35
C ARG A 139 -11.67 -0.54 -2.41
N VAL A 140 -12.48 -1.59 -2.41
CA VAL A 140 -12.34 -2.74 -3.29
C VAL A 140 -12.67 -2.39 -4.75
N LEU A 141 -11.81 -2.84 -5.66
CA LEU A 141 -12.01 -2.76 -7.11
C LEU A 141 -12.82 -3.98 -7.60
N GLY A 142 -12.40 -5.19 -7.24
CA GLY A 142 -13.08 -6.43 -7.61
C GLY A 142 -13.18 -7.39 -6.44
N GLN A 143 -14.37 -7.58 -5.88
CA GLN A 143 -14.58 -8.36 -4.64
C GLN A 143 -14.02 -9.80 -4.69
N SER A 144 -14.08 -10.46 -5.85
CA SER A 144 -13.60 -11.83 -6.04
C SER A 144 -12.09 -11.93 -6.33
N LEU A 145 -11.41 -10.81 -6.48
CA LEU A 145 -10.01 -10.74 -6.93
C LEU A 145 -9.11 -9.99 -5.95
N ASP A 146 -9.64 -8.95 -5.31
CA ASP A 146 -8.88 -8.06 -4.45
C ASP A 146 -8.23 -8.78 -3.28
N CYS A 147 -6.91 -8.69 -3.23
CA CYS A 147 -6.10 -9.14 -2.11
C CYS A 147 -5.27 -7.98 -1.59
N THR A 148 -5.24 -7.78 -0.28
CA THR A 148 -4.21 -6.92 0.35
C THR A 148 -2.91 -7.69 0.41
N GLY A 149 -1.79 -7.04 0.10
CA GLY A 149 -0.48 -7.69 0.08
C GLY A 149 0.64 -6.75 0.52
N PRO A 150 1.71 -7.29 1.14
CA PRO A 150 2.91 -6.53 1.46
C PRO A 150 3.79 -6.33 0.22
N ILE A 151 4.55 -5.24 0.25
CA ILE A 151 5.69 -4.96 -0.62
C ILE A 151 6.90 -4.74 0.28
N THR A 152 7.97 -5.51 0.08
CA THR A 152 9.16 -5.55 0.94
C THR A 152 10.45 -5.66 0.12
N ARG A 153 11.61 -5.46 0.77
CA ARG A 153 12.92 -5.54 0.10
C ARG A 153 13.45 -6.96 -0.03
N THR A 154 13.02 -7.86 0.87
CA THR A 154 13.47 -9.25 0.89
C THR A 154 12.27 -10.17 1.08
N VAL A 155 12.42 -11.45 0.75
CA VAL A 155 11.36 -12.46 0.94
C VAL A 155 11.13 -12.78 2.43
N ALA A 156 12.15 -12.57 3.27
CA ALA A 156 12.07 -12.83 4.69
C ALA A 156 11.27 -11.75 5.45
N ASP A 157 11.27 -10.52 4.93
CA ASP A 157 10.45 -9.40 5.40
C ASP A 157 9.01 -9.53 4.91
#